data_AF-A0A1L6J608-F1
#
_entry.id   AF-A0A1L6J608-F1
#
_cell.length_a   1.000
_cell.length_b   1.000
_cell.length_c   1.000
_cell.angle_alpha   90.00
_cell.angle_beta   90.00
_cell.angle_gamma   90.00
#
_symmetry.space_group_name_H-M   'P 1'
#
loop_
_entity.id
_entity.type
_entity.pdbx_description
1 polymer ?
#
loop_
_entity_poly.entity_id
_entity_poly.type
_entity_poly.pdbx_seq_one_letter_code
_entity_poly.pdbx_strand_id
1 'polypeptide(L)'
;MPTLGLVHNSPMLAGVFNEIAARVMPDVRILHFVDESTIKNTIAAGHLQKSTMRQVIRLVGSTFDAGCDVAMVTCSSIGRAVEMAAELYDQPVLRVDRAMAEQAVASATRIGVVATLSTTLDPTADLVRRVAAEQGKAIELVAHLCEGAFDAVMVGDGATHDRIVGEALTTALADVDAIVLAQASMARVVAALPEGAVKVPVLASPELGMLRAAEVLKGLSK
;
A
#
# COMPACT_ATOMS: atom_id res chain seq x y z
N MET A 1 -4.26 -18.19 -19.48
CA MET A 1 -4.97 -17.10 -18.78
C MET A 1 -3.96 -16.48 -17.82
N PRO A 2 -3.68 -15.18 -17.92
CA PRO A 2 -2.73 -14.52 -17.03
C PRO A 2 -3.17 -14.68 -15.57
N THR A 3 -2.21 -14.88 -14.67
CA THR A 3 -2.46 -15.16 -13.25
C THR A 3 -1.68 -14.18 -12.37
N LEU A 4 -2.40 -13.45 -11.50
CA LEU A 4 -1.82 -12.53 -10.50
C LEU A 4 -1.82 -13.19 -9.12
N GLY A 5 -0.64 -13.28 -8.51
CA GLY A 5 -0.47 -13.67 -7.11
C GLY A 5 -0.50 -12.44 -6.19
N LEU A 6 -1.48 -12.36 -5.32
CA LEU A 6 -1.59 -11.29 -4.31
C LEU A 6 -1.14 -11.81 -2.95
N VAL A 7 -0.10 -11.19 -2.40
CA VAL A 7 0.46 -11.52 -1.09
C VAL A 7 -0.04 -10.52 -0.04
N HIS A 8 -0.76 -11.03 0.94
CA HIS A 8 -1.39 -10.27 2.01
C HIS A 8 -0.84 -10.63 3.39
N ASN A 9 -1.01 -9.71 4.32
CA ASN A 9 -0.73 -9.88 5.74
C ASN A 9 -2.01 -10.05 6.58
N SER A 10 -3.17 -10.08 5.94
CA SER A 10 -4.49 -10.28 6.55
C SER A 10 -5.44 -10.92 5.53
N PRO A 11 -6.24 -11.92 5.93
CA PRO A 11 -7.21 -12.55 5.03
C PRO A 11 -8.32 -11.58 4.61
N MET A 12 -8.59 -10.54 5.39
CA MET A 12 -9.63 -9.55 5.11
C MET A 12 -9.39 -8.76 3.81
N LEU A 13 -8.13 -8.66 3.37
CA LEU A 13 -7.78 -7.93 2.15
C LEU A 13 -8.20 -8.68 0.88
N ALA A 14 -8.35 -10.01 0.91
CA ALA A 14 -8.66 -10.78 -0.28
C ALA A 14 -9.98 -10.32 -0.94
N GLY A 15 -11.01 -10.04 -0.14
CA GLY A 15 -12.29 -9.50 -0.64
C GLY A 15 -12.13 -8.17 -1.36
N VAL A 16 -11.41 -7.23 -0.75
CA VAL A 16 -11.15 -5.89 -1.31
C VAL A 16 -10.46 -5.99 -2.68
N PHE A 17 -9.43 -6.83 -2.79
CA PHE A 17 -8.70 -6.96 -4.04
C PHE A 17 -9.48 -7.75 -5.10
N ASN A 18 -10.34 -8.69 -4.73
CA ASN A 18 -11.25 -9.35 -5.66
C ASN A 18 -12.26 -8.38 -6.28
N GLU A 19 -12.85 -7.49 -5.48
CA GLU A 19 -13.76 -6.45 -5.98
C GLU A 19 -13.07 -5.51 -6.98
N ILE A 20 -11.82 -5.12 -6.71
CA ILE A 20 -11.03 -4.30 -7.64
C ILE A 20 -10.69 -5.11 -8.90
N ALA A 21 -10.21 -6.36 -8.75
CA ALA A 21 -9.84 -7.22 -9.87
C ALA A 21 -11.00 -7.45 -10.84
N ALA A 22 -12.21 -7.69 -10.32
CA ALA A 22 -13.41 -7.88 -11.13
C ALA A 22 -13.75 -6.65 -12.00
N ARG A 23 -13.40 -5.44 -11.54
CA ARG A 23 -13.61 -4.20 -12.30
C ARG A 23 -12.50 -3.92 -13.31
N VAL A 24 -11.23 -4.12 -12.94
CA VAL A 24 -10.08 -3.62 -13.73
C VAL A 24 -9.40 -4.70 -14.57
N MET A 25 -9.58 -5.97 -14.23
CA MET A 25 -8.92 -7.12 -14.88
C MET A 25 -9.77 -8.41 -14.82
N PRO A 26 -11.02 -8.41 -15.33
CA PRO A 26 -11.95 -9.54 -15.17
C PRO A 26 -11.46 -10.86 -15.79
N ASP A 27 -10.55 -10.80 -16.77
CA ASP A 27 -10.01 -11.98 -17.46
C ASP A 27 -8.69 -12.51 -16.86
N VAL A 28 -8.30 -12.01 -15.68
CA VAL A 28 -7.09 -12.44 -14.96
C VAL A 28 -7.47 -13.36 -13.81
N ARG A 29 -6.78 -14.49 -13.69
CA ARG A 29 -6.93 -15.38 -12.52
C ARG A 29 -6.21 -14.77 -11.32
N ILE A 30 -6.93 -14.63 -10.21
CA ILE A 30 -6.36 -14.11 -8.96
C ILE A 30 -6.08 -15.27 -8.01
N LEU A 31 -4.87 -15.34 -7.44
CA LEU A 31 -4.52 -16.22 -6.34
C LEU A 31 -4.11 -15.39 -5.13
N HIS A 32 -4.62 -15.71 -3.95
CA HIS A 32 -4.28 -15.02 -2.71
C HIS A 32 -3.37 -15.89 -1.83
N PHE A 33 -2.33 -15.26 -1.31
CA PHE A 33 -1.37 -15.84 -0.38
C PHE A 33 -1.38 -14.97 0.88
N VAL A 34 -1.61 -15.57 2.04
CA VAL A 34 -1.76 -14.82 3.29
C VAL A 34 -0.75 -15.32 4.31
N ASP A 35 0.07 -14.41 4.82
CA ASP A 35 0.97 -14.67 5.96
C ASP A 35 0.94 -13.48 6.93
N GLU A 36 0.12 -13.62 7.97
CA GLU A 36 -0.02 -12.63 9.03
C GLU A 36 1.26 -12.45 9.87
N SER A 37 2.14 -13.45 9.88
CA SER A 37 3.37 -13.39 10.68
C SER A 37 4.28 -12.26 10.20
N THR A 38 4.26 -11.94 8.90
CA THR A 38 5.13 -10.92 8.31
C THR A 38 4.91 -9.53 8.93
N ILE A 39 3.64 -9.12 9.07
CA ILE A 39 3.31 -7.84 9.71
C ILE A 39 3.42 -7.93 11.23
N LYS A 40 2.94 -9.02 11.86
CA LYS A 40 2.98 -9.19 13.32
C LYS A 40 4.42 -9.15 13.84
N ASN A 41 5.35 -9.81 13.15
CA ASN A 41 6.78 -9.79 13.50
C ASN A 41 7.38 -8.40 13.28
N THR A 42 7.00 -7.69 12.20
CA THR A 42 7.49 -6.33 11.91
C THR A 42 7.02 -5.33 12.97
N ILE A 43 5.76 -5.43 13.41
CA ILE A 43 5.22 -4.60 14.49
C ILE A 43 5.91 -4.93 15.81
N ALA A 44 6.03 -6.22 16.17
CA ALA A 44 6.66 -6.64 17.42
C ALA A 44 8.14 -6.22 17.52
N ALA A 45 8.86 -6.20 16.40
CA ALA A 45 10.24 -5.73 16.35
C ALA A 45 10.37 -4.20 16.21
N GLY A 46 9.29 -3.48 15.91
CA GLY A 46 9.30 -2.06 15.57
C GLY A 46 9.97 -1.72 14.23
N HIS A 47 10.53 -2.70 13.52
CA HIS A 47 11.17 -2.54 12.22
C HIS A 47 11.16 -3.84 11.42
N LEU A 48 11.39 -3.76 10.11
CA LEU A 48 11.49 -4.94 9.26
C LEU A 48 12.82 -5.67 9.49
N GLN A 49 12.75 -6.89 10.02
CA GLN A 49 13.93 -7.73 10.28
C GLN A 49 14.29 -8.63 9.09
N LYS A 50 15.58 -9.01 8.99
CA LYS A 50 16.07 -9.91 7.93
C LYS A 50 15.36 -11.27 7.91
N SER A 51 14.96 -11.80 9.07
CA SER A 51 14.16 -13.03 9.17
C SER A 51 12.82 -12.87 8.45
N THR A 52 12.11 -11.78 8.73
CA THR A 52 10.85 -11.44 8.07
C THR A 52 11.04 -11.16 6.58
N MET A 53 12.11 -10.46 6.18
CA MET A 53 12.42 -10.24 4.76
C MET A 53 12.56 -11.56 4.00
N ARG A 54 13.32 -12.53 4.53
CA ARG A 54 13.45 -13.88 3.93
C ARG A 54 12.11 -14.61 3.84
N GLN A 55 11.22 -14.40 4.80
CA GLN A 55 9.87 -14.98 4.75
C GLN A 55 9.06 -14.38 3.59
N VAL A 56 9.06 -13.05 3.45
CA VAL A 56 8.36 -12.35 2.36
C VAL A 56 8.89 -12.79 1.00
N ILE A 57 10.22 -12.87 0.82
CA ILE A 57 10.83 -13.31 -0.44
C ILE A 57 10.41 -14.75 -0.79
N ARG A 58 10.42 -15.66 0.20
CA ARG A 58 9.95 -17.05 -0.02
C ARG A 58 8.47 -17.09 -0.41
N LEU A 59 7.64 -16.28 0.22
CA LEU A 59 6.20 -16.22 -0.08
C LEU A 59 5.94 -15.67 -1.49
N VAL A 60 6.73 -14.69 -1.95
CA VAL A 60 6.72 -14.25 -3.34
C VAL A 60 7.08 -15.41 -4.28
N GLY A 61 8.15 -16.17 -3.98
CA GLY A 61 8.50 -17.38 -4.72
C GLY A 61 7.37 -18.41 -4.79
N SER A 62 6.67 -18.64 -3.67
CA SER A 62 5.52 -19.55 -3.64
C SER A 62 4.37 -19.13 -4.57
N THR A 63 4.24 -17.83 -4.89
CA THR A 63 3.26 -17.39 -5.91
C THR A 63 3.67 -17.89 -7.30
N PHE A 64 4.95 -17.83 -7.63
CA PHE A 64 5.47 -18.31 -8.91
C PHE A 64 5.45 -19.83 -9.01
N ASP A 65 5.78 -20.55 -7.93
CA ASP A 65 5.64 -22.01 -7.84
C ASP A 65 4.18 -22.46 -8.07
N ALA A 66 3.20 -21.62 -7.74
CA ALA A 66 1.79 -21.85 -7.99
C ALA A 66 1.32 -21.45 -9.41
N GLY A 67 2.24 -20.99 -10.27
CA GLY A 67 1.98 -20.61 -11.65
C GLY A 67 1.47 -19.18 -11.85
N CYS A 68 1.74 -18.26 -10.92
CA CYS A 68 1.49 -16.83 -11.16
C CYS A 68 2.48 -16.26 -12.18
N ASP A 69 2.00 -15.38 -13.05
CA ASP A 69 2.83 -14.62 -14.01
C ASP A 69 3.41 -13.35 -13.36
N VAL A 70 2.71 -12.79 -12.37
CA VAL A 70 3.08 -11.59 -11.62
C VAL A 70 2.76 -11.81 -10.14
N ALA A 71 3.64 -11.34 -9.25
CA ALA A 71 3.40 -11.27 -7.81
C ALA A 71 3.20 -9.81 -7.38
N MET A 72 2.21 -9.52 -6.54
CA MET A 72 2.06 -8.22 -5.90
C MET A 72 1.89 -8.37 -4.39
N VAL A 73 2.71 -7.65 -3.65
CA VAL A 73 2.65 -7.60 -2.18
C VAL A 73 1.86 -6.35 -1.75
N THR A 74 0.85 -6.57 -0.91
CA THR A 74 -0.13 -5.52 -0.58
C THR A 74 0.17 -4.77 0.73
N CYS A 75 1.32 -5.00 1.35
CA CYS A 75 1.69 -4.39 2.63
C CYS A 75 2.91 -3.48 2.47
N SER A 76 2.72 -2.18 2.72
CA SER A 76 3.77 -1.15 2.64
C SER A 76 4.89 -1.32 3.66
N SER A 77 4.57 -1.81 4.87
CA SER A 77 5.54 -2.01 5.96
C SER A 77 6.65 -3.00 5.62
N ILE A 78 6.38 -3.93 4.70
CA ILE A 78 7.33 -4.95 4.25
C ILE A 78 7.92 -4.66 2.86
N GLY A 79 7.66 -3.47 2.31
CA GLY A 79 7.98 -3.09 0.92
C GLY A 79 9.44 -3.25 0.52
N ARG A 80 10.38 -3.05 1.44
CA ARG A 80 11.82 -3.28 1.19
C ARG A 80 12.15 -4.74 0.86
N ALA A 81 11.45 -5.70 1.47
CA ALA A 81 11.63 -7.11 1.14
C ALA A 81 11.08 -7.44 -0.26
N VAL A 82 10.07 -6.71 -0.70
CA VAL A 82 9.46 -6.85 -2.04
C VAL A 82 10.41 -6.36 -3.11
N GLU A 83 11.10 -5.23 -2.88
CA GLU A 83 12.16 -4.72 -3.75
C GLU A 83 13.30 -5.74 -3.89
N MET A 84 13.74 -6.35 -2.79
CA MET A 84 14.73 -7.44 -2.84
C MET A 84 14.23 -8.68 -3.58
N ALA A 85 12.95 -9.04 -3.43
CA ALA A 85 12.37 -10.16 -4.17
C ALA A 85 12.36 -9.87 -5.69
N ALA A 86 12.10 -8.63 -6.09
CA ALA A 86 12.13 -8.21 -7.50
C ALA A 86 13.51 -8.33 -8.15
N GLU A 87 14.60 -8.28 -7.37
CA GLU A 87 15.96 -8.51 -7.87
C GLU A 87 16.31 -10.00 -8.01
N LEU A 88 15.55 -10.89 -7.37
CA LEU A 88 15.86 -12.33 -7.28
C LEU A 88 15.03 -13.20 -8.23
N TYR A 89 13.86 -12.72 -8.67
CA TYR A 89 12.96 -13.46 -9.55
C TYR A 89 12.89 -12.80 -10.92
N ASP A 90 12.85 -13.62 -11.99
CA ASP A 90 12.72 -13.13 -13.37
C ASP A 90 11.31 -12.59 -13.65
N GLN A 91 10.29 -13.12 -12.96
CA GLN A 91 8.91 -12.65 -13.06
C GLN A 91 8.72 -11.29 -12.35
N PRO A 92 7.81 -10.43 -12.83
CA PRO A 92 7.54 -9.16 -12.18
C PRO A 92 7.03 -9.31 -10.73
N VAL A 93 7.71 -8.62 -9.81
CA VAL A 93 7.31 -8.49 -8.40
C VAL A 93 6.95 -7.03 -8.13
N LEU A 94 5.71 -6.79 -7.71
CA LEU A 94 5.15 -5.45 -7.54
C LEU A 94 4.88 -5.15 -6.07
N ARG A 95 5.10 -3.89 -5.70
CA ARG A 95 4.53 -3.31 -4.49
C ARG A 95 3.22 -2.61 -4.84
N VAL A 96 2.18 -2.82 -4.03
CA VAL A 96 0.88 -2.15 -4.25
C VAL A 96 0.96 -0.62 -4.16
N ASP A 97 1.86 -0.09 -3.34
CA ASP A 97 1.97 1.33 -3.02
C ASP A 97 2.87 2.13 -3.98
N ARG A 98 3.60 1.44 -4.87
CA ARG A 98 4.53 2.07 -5.81
C ARG A 98 3.83 3.03 -6.77
N ALA A 99 2.73 2.60 -7.40
CA ALA A 99 1.96 3.43 -8.33
C ALA A 99 1.35 4.66 -7.65
N MET A 100 0.91 4.50 -6.39
CA MET A 100 0.41 5.59 -5.56
C MET A 100 1.50 6.63 -5.28
N ALA A 101 2.71 6.21 -4.91
CA ALA A 101 3.84 7.11 -4.69
C ALA A 101 4.25 7.83 -5.98
N GLU A 102 4.31 7.12 -7.11
CA GLU A 102 4.59 7.70 -8.43
C GLU A 102 3.58 8.77 -8.82
N GLN A 103 2.29 8.51 -8.61
CA GLN A 103 1.24 9.47 -8.88
C GLN A 103 1.32 10.69 -7.96
N ALA A 104 1.56 10.49 -6.65
CA ALA A 104 1.70 11.59 -5.70
C ALA A 104 2.82 12.55 -6.10
N VAL A 105 4.01 12.00 -6.41
CA VAL A 105 5.17 12.77 -6.87
C VAL A 105 4.91 13.41 -8.25
N ALA A 106 4.14 12.74 -9.12
CA ALA A 106 3.78 13.29 -10.41
C ALA A 106 2.92 14.56 -10.28
N SER A 107 1.98 14.58 -9.34
CA SER A 107 0.92 15.60 -9.25
C SER A 107 1.09 16.66 -8.16
N ALA A 108 2.05 16.53 -7.24
CA ALA A 108 2.17 17.41 -6.08
C ALA A 108 3.63 17.75 -5.74
N THR A 109 3.83 18.90 -5.06
CA THR A 109 5.14 19.31 -4.53
C THR A 109 5.20 19.08 -3.02
N ARG A 110 4.14 19.47 -2.30
CA ARG A 110 3.99 19.24 -0.86
C ARG A 110 3.04 18.06 -0.63
N ILE A 111 3.57 16.93 -0.19
CA ILE A 111 2.83 15.66 -0.11
C ILE A 111 2.65 15.26 1.35
N GLY A 112 1.39 15.13 1.78
CA GLY A 112 1.04 14.56 3.06
C GLY A 112 1.07 13.03 3.01
N VAL A 113 1.72 12.37 3.96
CA VAL A 113 1.64 10.91 4.13
C VAL A 113 1.01 10.65 5.49
N VAL A 114 -0.12 9.93 5.51
CA VAL A 114 -0.86 9.67 6.74
C VAL A 114 -0.95 8.17 7.02
N ALA A 115 -0.74 7.79 8.28
CA ALA A 115 -0.83 6.42 8.76
C ALA A 115 -1.31 6.39 10.22
N THR A 116 -1.80 5.26 10.67
CA THR A 116 -2.12 4.95 12.08
C THR A 116 -1.04 4.10 12.76
N LEU A 117 -0.06 3.60 12.00
CA LEU A 117 1.10 2.84 12.49
C LEU A 117 2.41 3.44 12.00
N SER A 118 3.38 3.62 12.90
CA SER A 118 4.73 4.10 12.56
C SER A 118 5.48 3.15 11.63
N THR A 119 5.33 1.83 11.83
CA THR A 119 5.87 0.78 10.94
C THR A 119 5.30 0.81 9.52
N THR A 120 4.31 1.68 9.26
CA THR A 120 3.74 1.91 7.93
C THR A 120 4.05 3.33 7.44
N LEU A 121 4.04 4.32 8.32
CA LEU A 121 4.36 5.70 8.00
C LEU A 121 5.76 5.84 7.39
N ASP A 122 6.78 5.34 8.09
CA ASP A 122 8.17 5.54 7.68
C ASP A 122 8.49 4.85 6.35
N PRO A 123 8.12 3.57 6.13
CA PRO A 123 8.37 2.91 4.85
C PRO A 123 7.63 3.55 3.67
N THR A 124 6.45 4.13 3.91
CA THR A 124 5.67 4.81 2.86
C THR A 124 6.28 6.17 2.54
N ALA A 125 6.63 6.96 3.56
CA ALA A 125 7.33 8.24 3.38
C ALA A 125 8.68 8.06 2.69
N ASP A 126 9.45 7.03 3.07
CA ASP A 126 10.71 6.65 2.43
C ASP A 126 10.51 6.25 0.96
N LEU A 127 9.47 5.48 0.63
CA LEU A 127 9.12 5.18 -0.77
C LEU A 127 8.84 6.45 -1.57
N VAL A 128 8.01 7.37 -1.05
CA VAL A 128 7.67 8.63 -1.75
C VAL A 128 8.93 9.47 -2.01
N ARG A 129 9.84 9.59 -1.02
CA ARG A 129 11.12 10.28 -1.19
C ARG A 129 11.99 9.63 -2.27
N ARG A 130 12.09 8.29 -2.29
CA ARG A 130 12.85 7.57 -3.32
C ARG A 130 12.29 7.81 -4.71
N VAL A 131 10.98 7.71 -4.87
CA VAL A 131 10.31 7.96 -6.16
C VAL A 131 10.53 9.39 -6.62
N ALA A 132 10.51 10.38 -5.72
CA ALA A 132 10.85 11.75 -6.04
C ALA A 132 12.30 11.91 -6.53
N ALA A 133 13.26 11.26 -5.87
CA ALA A 133 14.65 11.24 -6.29
C ALA A 133 14.83 10.57 -7.67
N GLU A 134 14.19 9.42 -7.90
CA GLU A 134 14.19 8.71 -9.19
C GLU A 134 13.62 9.57 -10.33
N GLN A 135 12.62 10.39 -10.05
CA GLN A 135 12.01 11.31 -11.01
C GLN A 135 12.70 12.67 -11.10
N GLY A 136 13.77 12.91 -10.32
CA GLY A 136 14.47 14.20 -10.29
C GLY A 136 13.60 15.36 -9.79
N LYS A 137 12.58 15.09 -8.96
CA LYS A 137 11.65 16.09 -8.43
C LYS A 137 11.98 16.45 -6.99
N ALA A 138 12.05 17.74 -6.70
CA ALA A 138 12.07 18.25 -5.34
C ALA A 138 10.65 18.23 -4.77
N ILE A 139 10.48 17.58 -3.62
CA ILE A 139 9.21 17.53 -2.89
C ILE A 139 9.44 17.93 -1.43
N GLU A 140 8.38 18.42 -0.79
CA GLU A 140 8.28 18.54 0.66
C GLU A 140 7.33 17.45 1.17
N LEU A 141 7.77 16.65 2.14
CA LEU A 141 6.96 15.56 2.67
C LEU A 141 6.52 15.85 4.10
N VAL A 142 5.21 15.83 4.32
CA VAL A 142 4.58 16.02 5.63
C VAL A 142 4.08 14.66 6.12
N ALA A 143 4.87 14.00 6.96
CA ALA A 143 4.50 12.72 7.57
C ALA A 143 3.63 12.96 8.81
N HIS A 144 2.47 12.32 8.89
CA HIS A 144 1.54 12.46 10.00
C HIS A 144 1.11 11.09 10.53
N LEU A 145 1.39 10.84 11.80
CA LEU A 145 0.91 9.67 12.53
C LEU A 145 -0.38 10.02 13.27
N CYS A 146 -1.46 9.33 12.92
CA CYS A 146 -2.73 9.34 13.65
C CYS A 146 -2.58 8.53 14.94
N GLU A 147 -1.91 9.08 15.94
CA GLU A 147 -1.65 8.42 17.23
C GLU A 147 -2.96 7.93 17.88
N GLY A 148 -2.96 6.70 18.42
CA GLY A 148 -4.12 6.08 19.06
C GLY A 148 -5.21 5.54 18.12
N ALA A 149 -5.18 5.89 16.82
CA ALA A 149 -6.18 5.38 15.87
C ALA A 149 -6.08 3.86 15.68
N PHE A 150 -4.87 3.31 15.60
CA PHE A 150 -4.67 1.87 15.46
C PHE A 150 -5.14 1.10 16.70
N ASP A 151 -4.84 1.60 17.90
CA ASP A 151 -5.27 0.96 19.15
C ASP A 151 -6.80 0.95 19.27
N ALA A 152 -7.45 2.05 18.87
CA ALA A 152 -8.90 2.17 18.84
C ALA A 152 -9.55 1.11 17.94
N VAL A 153 -9.07 0.95 16.69
CA VAL A 153 -9.64 -0.09 15.80
C VAL A 153 -9.37 -1.50 16.32
N MET A 154 -8.27 -1.71 17.06
CA MET A 154 -7.94 -3.03 17.61
C MET A 154 -8.83 -3.47 18.76
N VAL A 155 -9.39 -2.54 19.52
CA VAL A 155 -10.40 -2.82 20.56
C VAL A 155 -11.84 -2.72 20.03
N GLY A 156 -12.01 -2.56 18.71
CA GLY A 156 -13.33 -2.47 18.06
C GLY A 156 -13.95 -1.06 18.07
N ASP A 157 -13.23 -0.04 18.51
CA ASP A 157 -13.67 1.35 18.49
C ASP A 157 -13.33 2.02 17.14
N GLY A 158 -14.14 1.69 16.13
CA GLY A 158 -14.03 2.29 14.80
C GLY A 158 -14.33 3.78 14.78
N ALA A 159 -15.20 4.27 15.67
CA ALA A 159 -15.59 5.69 15.71
C ALA A 159 -14.43 6.58 16.13
N THR A 160 -13.68 6.18 17.16
CA THR A 160 -12.47 6.93 17.57
C THR A 160 -11.39 6.87 16.49
N HIS A 161 -11.16 5.71 15.87
CA HIS A 161 -10.24 5.60 14.74
C HIS A 161 -10.61 6.58 13.62
N ASP A 162 -11.86 6.54 13.17
CA ASP A 162 -12.33 7.35 12.03
C ASP A 162 -12.30 8.85 12.36
N ARG A 163 -12.60 9.25 13.60
CA ARG A 163 -12.46 10.64 14.06
C ARG A 163 -11.03 11.15 13.98
N ILE A 164 -10.06 10.39 14.52
CA ILE A 164 -8.64 10.79 14.54
C ILE A 164 -8.11 10.91 13.10
N VAL A 165 -8.44 9.94 12.25
CA VAL A 165 -8.04 9.97 10.84
C VAL A 165 -8.69 11.15 10.10
N GLY A 166 -9.99 11.41 10.33
CA GLY A 166 -10.69 12.54 9.73
C GLY A 166 -10.09 13.89 10.13
N GLU A 167 -9.73 14.05 11.41
CA GLU A 167 -9.04 15.24 11.92
C GLU A 167 -7.68 15.45 11.23
N ALA A 168 -6.87 14.38 11.11
CA ALA A 168 -5.60 14.43 10.40
C ALA A 168 -5.75 14.89 8.94
N LEU A 169 -6.75 14.33 8.23
CA LEU A 169 -7.02 14.64 6.81
C LEU A 169 -7.48 16.08 6.58
N THR A 170 -8.23 16.65 7.54
CA THR A 170 -8.91 17.95 7.37
C THR A 170 -8.16 19.11 8.03
N THR A 171 -7.29 18.84 9.01
CA THR A 171 -6.58 19.87 9.77
C THR A 171 -5.06 19.73 9.62
N ALA A 172 -4.48 18.62 10.08
CA ALA A 172 -3.03 18.44 10.10
C ALA A 172 -2.40 18.43 8.70
N LEU A 173 -3.18 18.01 7.69
CA LEU A 173 -2.78 17.98 6.28
C LEU A 173 -3.57 18.99 5.43
N ALA A 174 -4.06 20.08 6.02
CA ALA A 174 -4.79 21.10 5.28
C ALA A 174 -3.92 21.86 4.25
N ASP A 175 -2.62 21.99 4.53
CA ASP A 175 -1.66 22.77 3.74
C ASP A 175 -0.77 21.90 2.84
N VAL A 176 -1.27 20.77 2.32
CA VAL A 176 -0.55 19.92 1.35
C VAL A 176 -1.26 19.92 0.00
N ASP A 177 -0.56 19.56 -1.07
CA ASP A 177 -1.08 19.52 -2.45
C ASP A 177 -1.75 18.17 -2.78
N ALA A 178 -1.36 17.10 -2.07
CA ALA A 178 -1.93 15.77 -2.17
C ALA A 178 -1.71 14.98 -0.88
N ILE A 179 -2.61 14.06 -0.57
CA ILE A 179 -2.52 13.16 0.59
C ILE A 179 -2.37 11.72 0.13
N VAL A 180 -1.39 11.02 0.69
CA VAL A 180 -1.16 9.59 0.52
C VAL A 180 -1.67 8.84 1.76
N LEU A 181 -2.66 7.97 1.56
CA LEU A 181 -3.13 7.03 2.59
C LEU A 181 -2.21 5.82 2.64
N ALA A 182 -1.43 5.70 3.70
CA ALA A 182 -0.50 4.58 3.85
C ALA A 182 -1.19 3.26 4.23
N GLN A 183 -2.49 3.30 4.57
CA GLN A 183 -3.28 2.12 4.97
C GLN A 183 -4.64 2.09 4.26
N ALA A 184 -4.94 0.96 3.61
CA ALA A 184 -6.19 0.77 2.86
C ALA A 184 -7.46 0.98 3.71
N SER A 185 -7.41 0.66 5.01
CA SER A 185 -8.54 0.83 5.93
C SER A 185 -8.98 2.30 6.09
N MET A 186 -8.13 3.27 5.74
CA MET A 186 -8.43 4.69 5.85
C MET A 186 -9.34 5.20 4.72
N ALA A 187 -9.47 4.45 3.62
CA ALA A 187 -10.31 4.86 2.49
C ALA A 187 -11.78 5.05 2.88
N ARG A 188 -12.30 4.24 3.83
CA ARG A 188 -13.66 4.39 4.36
C ARG A 188 -13.86 5.71 5.11
N VAL A 189 -12.82 6.21 5.76
CA VAL A 189 -12.88 7.48 6.50
C VAL A 189 -13.03 8.63 5.52
N VAL A 190 -12.26 8.60 4.42
CA VAL A 190 -12.38 9.59 3.35
C VAL A 190 -13.80 9.61 2.77
N ALA A 191 -14.39 8.43 2.52
CA ALA A 191 -15.76 8.33 2.00
C ALA A 191 -16.84 8.81 2.99
N ALA A 192 -16.55 8.84 4.28
CA ALA A 192 -17.47 9.30 5.33
C ALA A 192 -17.36 10.81 5.62
N LEU A 193 -16.31 11.48 5.15
CA LEU A 193 -16.15 12.92 5.32
C LEU A 193 -17.11 13.69 4.41
N PRO A 194 -17.58 14.89 4.83
CA PRO A 194 -18.38 15.75 3.98
C PRO A 194 -17.68 16.07 2.65
N GLU A 195 -18.45 16.22 1.58
CA GLU A 195 -17.90 16.64 0.28
C GLU A 195 -17.14 17.97 0.43
N GLY A 196 -15.92 18.01 -0.12
CA GLY A 196 -15.04 19.18 -0.02
C GLY A 196 -14.34 19.37 1.33
N ALA A 197 -14.52 18.47 2.31
CA ALA A 197 -13.80 18.51 3.58
C ALA A 197 -12.28 18.37 3.39
N VAL A 198 -11.86 17.55 2.43
CA VAL A 198 -10.48 17.46 1.95
C VAL A 198 -10.42 18.10 0.58
N LYS A 199 -9.64 19.18 0.45
CA LYS A 199 -9.59 20.02 -0.76
C LYS A 199 -8.61 19.51 -1.83
N VAL A 200 -7.81 18.52 -1.48
CA VAL A 200 -6.74 18.01 -2.33
C VAL A 200 -6.94 16.53 -2.65
N PRO A 201 -6.34 16.02 -3.74
CA PRO A 201 -6.44 14.62 -4.09
C PRO A 201 -5.96 13.71 -2.95
N VAL A 202 -6.78 12.71 -2.62
CA VAL A 202 -6.43 11.65 -1.67
C VAL A 202 -6.16 10.38 -2.45
N LEU A 203 -4.94 9.86 -2.33
CA LEU A 203 -4.45 8.71 -3.07
C LEU A 203 -4.38 7.49 -2.15
N ALA A 204 -4.85 6.36 -2.65
CA ALA A 204 -4.83 5.07 -1.96
C ALA A 204 -4.19 4.00 -2.84
N SER A 205 -3.46 3.08 -2.21
CA SER A 205 -2.67 2.07 -2.92
C SER A 205 -3.47 0.97 -3.62
N PRO A 206 -4.58 0.41 -3.10
CA PRO A 206 -5.17 -0.80 -3.68
C PRO A 206 -5.58 -0.65 -5.15
N GLU A 207 -6.29 0.43 -5.49
CA GLU A 207 -6.79 0.64 -6.86
C GLU A 207 -5.66 0.98 -7.83
N LEU A 208 -4.76 1.90 -7.46
CA LEU A 208 -3.60 2.27 -8.28
C LEU A 208 -2.63 1.12 -8.48
N GLY A 209 -2.39 0.32 -7.44
CA GLY A 209 -1.58 -0.89 -7.51
C GLY A 209 -2.19 -1.90 -8.48
N MET A 210 -3.49 -2.19 -8.37
CA MET A 210 -4.17 -3.13 -9.26
C MET A 210 -4.20 -2.65 -10.72
N LEU A 211 -4.37 -1.36 -10.97
CA LEU A 211 -4.24 -0.79 -12.31
C LEU A 211 -2.83 -1.02 -12.88
N ARG A 212 -1.77 -0.81 -12.08
CA ARG A 212 -0.39 -1.11 -12.49
C ARG A 212 -0.19 -2.60 -12.77
N ALA A 213 -0.73 -3.51 -11.95
CA ALA A 213 -0.66 -4.94 -12.25
C ALA A 213 -1.37 -5.30 -13.56
N ALA A 214 -2.52 -4.69 -13.85
CA ALA A 214 -3.24 -4.89 -15.11
C ALA A 214 -2.37 -4.49 -16.31
N GLU A 215 -1.68 -3.34 -16.23
CA GLU A 215 -0.76 -2.86 -17.27
C GLU A 215 0.40 -3.83 -17.49
N VAL A 216 1.04 -4.29 -16.41
CA VAL A 216 2.17 -5.24 -16.47
C VAL A 216 1.73 -6.57 -17.10
N LEU A 217 0.61 -7.15 -16.66
CA LEU A 217 0.08 -8.41 -17.20
C LEU A 217 -0.27 -8.31 -18.69
N LYS A 218 -0.85 -7.18 -19.12
CA LYS A 218 -1.11 -6.90 -20.54
C LYS A 218 0.19 -6.82 -21.35
N GLY A 219 1.26 -6.33 -20.74
CA GLY A 219 2.60 -6.27 -21.35
C GLY A 219 3.23 -7.65 -21.57
N LEU A 220 2.97 -8.61 -20.68
CA LEU A 220 3.48 -10.00 -20.79
C LEU A 220 2.78 -10.84 -21.86
N SER A 221 1.58 -10.44 -22.27
CA SER A 221 0.78 -11.19 -23.26
C SER A 221 1.06 -10.79 -24.72
N LYS A 222 2.02 -9.90 -24.95
CA LYS A 222 2.45 -9.42 -26.27
C LYS A 222 3.77 -10.06 -26.66
#